data_AF-A0A432QA66-F1
#
_entry.id   AF-A0A432QA66-F1
#
_cell.length_a   1.000
_cell.length_b   1.000
_cell.length_c   1.000
_cell.angle_alpha   90.00
_cell.angle_beta   90.00
_cell.angle_gamma   90.00
#
_symmetry.space_group_name_H-M   'P 1'
#
loop_
_entity.id
_entity.type
_entity.pdbx_description
1 polymer ?
#
loop_
_entity_poly.entity_id
_entity_poly.type
_entity_poly.pdbx_seq_one_letter_code
_entity_poly.pdbx_strand_id
1 'polypeptide(L)'
;MRFKIEPRPVPSRLMKYCSPLLAALLMLISGLIIFTMLGKDPIEAFHAFFVEPINDLYGIGELFIKAAPLMLIGTGLAVGFRASIWNIGAEGQL
;
A
#
# COMPACT_ATOMS: atom_id res chain seq x y z
N MET A 1 -29.23 12.99 18.01
CA MET A 1 -29.16 12.14 16.81
C MET A 1 -28.23 10.97 17.09
N ARG A 2 -28.71 9.73 17.00
CA ARG A 2 -27.91 8.53 17.27
C ARG A 2 -27.45 7.97 15.92
N PHE A 3 -26.18 8.18 15.57
CA PHE A 3 -25.61 7.59 14.36
C PHE A 3 -25.68 6.07 14.48
N LYS A 4 -26.24 5.41 13.46
CA LYS A 4 -26.31 3.95 13.35
C LYS A 4 -25.46 3.54 12.16
N ILE A 5 -24.43 2.74 12.42
CA ILE A 5 -23.55 2.21 11.38
C ILE A 5 -24.23 1.00 10.78
N GLU A 6 -24.53 1.05 9.48
CA GLU A 6 -25.12 -0.07 8.74
C GLU A 6 -24.16 -0.52 7.62
N PRO A 7 -23.93 -1.83 7.44
CA PRO A 7 -23.07 -2.34 6.37
C PRO A 7 -23.66 -1.99 5.01
N ARG A 8 -22.83 -1.49 4.09
CA ARG A 8 -23.29 -1.14 2.74
C ARG A 8 -23.45 -2.42 1.91
N PRO A 9 -24.60 -2.61 1.24
CA PRO A 9 -24.84 -3.79 0.41
C PRO A 9 -24.06 -3.78 -0.92
N VAL A 10 -23.68 -2.59 -1.41
CA VAL A 10 -22.92 -2.43 -2.66
C VAL A 10 -21.72 -1.51 -2.42
N PRO A 11 -20.51 -1.90 -2.87
CA PRO A 11 -19.34 -1.02 -2.77
C PRO A 11 -19.51 0.22 -3.64
N SER A 12 -19.15 1.38 -3.10
CA SER A 12 -19.24 2.66 -3.82
C SER A 12 -18.31 2.66 -5.03
N ARG A 13 -18.84 2.95 -6.23
CA ARG A 13 -18.05 3.06 -7.47
C ARG A 13 -16.99 4.14 -7.38
N LEU A 14 -17.32 5.28 -6.78
CA LEU A 14 -16.37 6.37 -6.55
C LEU A 14 -15.22 5.91 -5.66
N MET A 15 -15.53 5.27 -4.53
CA MET A 15 -14.50 4.82 -3.57
C MET A 15 -13.60 3.72 -4.12
N LYS A 16 -14.04 2.94 -5.12
CA LYS A 16 -13.13 1.98 -5.78
C LYS A 16 -11.90 2.65 -6.38
N TYR A 17 -12.04 3.89 -6.86
CA TYR A 17 -10.93 4.66 -7.43
C TYR A 17 -10.33 5.66 -6.43
N CYS A 18 -11.16 6.29 -5.60
CA CYS A 18 -10.67 7.25 -4.61
C CYS A 18 -9.87 6.58 -3.49
N SER A 19 -10.20 5.35 -3.07
CA SER A 19 -9.49 4.68 -1.98
C SER A 19 -7.98 4.52 -2.23
N PRO A 20 -7.51 3.92 -3.34
CA PRO A 20 -6.07 3.79 -3.58
C PRO A 20 -5.37 5.15 -3.72
N LEU A 21 -6.03 6.15 -4.33
CA LEU A 21 -5.47 7.51 -4.44
C LEU A 21 -5.33 8.19 -3.07
N LEU A 22 -6.36 8.10 -2.23
CA LEU A 22 -6.32 8.62 -0.87
C LEU A 22 -5.27 7.90 -0.03
N ALA A 23 -5.14 6.58 -0.17
CA ALA A 23 -4.11 5.81 0.53
C ALA A 23 -2.70 6.27 0.13
N ALA A 24 -2.44 6.46 -1.17
CA ALA A 24 -1.15 6.97 -1.65
C ALA A 24 -0.88 8.39 -1.15
N LEU A 25 -1.87 9.28 -1.17
CA LEU A 25 -1.73 10.64 -0.66
C LEU A 25 -1.43 10.65 0.85
N LEU A 26 -2.17 9.86 1.63
CA LEU A 26 -1.97 9.75 3.07
C LEU A 26 -0.59 9.18 3.38
N MET A 27 -0.12 8.18 2.63
CA MET A 27 1.24 7.63 2.75
C MET A 27 2.30 8.71 2.55
N LEU A 28 2.17 9.56 1.52
CA LEU A 28 3.11 10.67 1.27
C LEU A 28 3.07 11.71 2.40
N ILE A 29 1.88 12.09 2.88
CA ILE A 29 1.73 13.03 4.00
C ILE A 29 2.36 12.45 5.26
N SER A 30 2.10 11.19 5.58
CA SER A 30 2.70 10.51 6.73
C SER A 30 4.22 10.42 6.62
N GLY A 31 4.75 10.10 5.44
CA GLY A 31 6.20 10.09 5.19
C GLY A 31 6.83 11.46 5.41
N LEU A 32 6.20 12.52 4.89
CA LEU A 32 6.63 13.91 5.10
C LEU A 32 6.71 14.24 6.60
N ILE A 33 5.65 13.93 7.35
CA ILE A 33 5.61 14.17 8.80
C ILE A 33 6.72 13.39 9.51
N ILE A 34 6.89 12.10 9.21
CA ILE A 34 7.90 11.27 9.88
C ILE A 34 9.32 11.78 9.58
N PHE A 35 9.66 12.05 8.32
CA PHE A 35 11.01 12.52 7.97
C PHE A 35 11.33 13.89 8.58
N THR A 36 10.36 14.81 8.59
CA THR A 36 10.53 16.10 9.29
C THR A 36 10.74 15.92 10.79
N MET A 37 10.00 15.03 11.46
CA MET A 37 10.19 14.73 12.88
C MET A 37 11.56 14.11 13.18
N LEU A 38 12.12 13.35 12.24
CA LEU A 38 13.46 12.78 12.34
C LEU A 38 14.58 13.79 12.02
N GLY A 39 14.24 15.03 11.64
CA GLY A 39 15.21 16.05 11.24
C GLY A 39 15.90 15.76 9.90
N LYS A 40 15.26 14.94 9.04
CA LYS A 40 15.75 14.62 7.69
C LYS A 40 15.03 15.47 6.67
N ASP A 41 15.72 15.85 5.60
CA ASP A 41 15.07 16.52 4.47
C ASP A 41 14.09 15.55 3.79
N PRO A 42 12.79 15.85 3.77
CA PRO A 42 11.79 14.94 3.20
C PRO A 42 11.95 14.76 1.68
N ILE A 43 12.47 15.78 0.99
CA ILE A 43 12.66 15.72 -0.47
C ILE A 43 13.75 14.71 -0.79
N GLU A 44 14.91 14.80 -0.14
CA GLU A 44 15.98 13.82 -0.26
C GLU A 44 15.51 12.41 0.15
N ALA A 45 14.75 12.29 1.24
CA ALA A 45 14.22 11.00 1.68
C ALA A 45 13.26 10.37 0.66
N PHE A 46 12.38 11.16 0.03
CA PHE A 46 11.52 10.68 -1.03
C PHE A 46 12.28 10.36 -2.32
N HIS A 47 13.31 11.12 -2.65
CA HIS A 47 14.19 10.80 -3.77
C HIS A 47 14.87 9.45 -3.55
N ALA A 48 15.46 9.25 -2.37
CA ALA A 48 16.08 7.98 -1.97
C ALA A 48 15.10 6.80 -2.01
N PHE A 49 13.82 7.03 -1.66
CA PHE A 49 12.82 5.97 -1.61
C PHE A 49 12.20 5.64 -2.98
N PHE A 50 11.94 6.64 -3.82
CA PHE A 50 11.21 6.46 -5.09
C PHE A 50 12.09 6.47 -6.34
N VAL A 51 13.20 7.22 -6.32
CA VAL A 51 14.01 7.48 -7.51
C VAL A 51 15.22 6.55 -7.54
N GLU A 52 15.97 6.44 -6.44
CA GLU A 52 17.15 5.57 -6.38
C GLU A 52 16.87 4.12 -6.78
N PRO A 53 15.77 3.47 -6.36
CA PRO A 53 15.51 2.07 -6.73
C PRO A 53 15.22 1.85 -8.22
N ILE A 54 14.95 2.89 -9.00
CA ILE A 54 14.66 2.77 -10.44
C ILE A 54 15.76 3.40 -11.32
N ASN A 55 16.80 3.96 -10.71
CA ASN A 55 17.87 4.66 -11.41
C ASN A 55 18.82 3.70 -12.16
N ASP A 56 18.94 2.44 -11.73
CA ASP A 56 19.78 1.45 -12.38
C ASP A 56 19.18 0.03 -12.34
N LEU A 57 19.81 -0.89 -13.07
CA LEU A 57 19.37 -2.28 -13.17
C LEU A 57 19.48 -3.05 -11.85
N TYR A 58 20.41 -2.65 -10.97
CA TYR A 58 20.59 -3.31 -9.68
C TYR A 58 19.45 -2.94 -8.72
N GLY A 59 19.12 -1.65 -8.62
CA GLY A 59 17.98 -1.12 -7.87
C GLY A 59 16.66 -1.72 -8.35
N ILE A 60 16.47 -1.84 -9.67
CA ILE A 60 15.29 -2.49 -10.23
C ILE A 60 15.23 -3.96 -9.79
N GLY A 61 16.38 -4.65 -9.79
CA GLY A 61 16.50 -6.02 -9.28
C GLY A 61 16.09 -6.14 -7.81
N GLU A 62 16.63 -5.28 -6.95
CA GLU A 62 16.25 -5.21 -5.52
C GLU A 62 14.76 -4.93 -5.33
N LEU A 63 14.18 -4.05 -6.15
CA LEU A 63 12.75 -3.74 -6.12
C LEU A 63 11.92 -4.99 -6.43
N PHE A 64 12.29 -5.77 -7.46
CA PHE A 64 11.59 -7.01 -7.79
C PHE A 64 11.78 -8.11 -6.74
N ILE A 65 12.97 -8.23 -6.13
CA ILE A 65 13.22 -9.18 -5.04
C ILE A 65 12.25 -8.93 -3.88
N LYS A 66 12.01 -7.65 -3.53
CA LYS A 66 11.06 -7.27 -2.47
C LYS A 66 9.60 -7.36 -2.92
N ALA A 67 9.29 -7.03 -4.17
CA ALA A 67 7.93 -7.07 -4.69
C ALA A 67 7.42 -8.49 -4.96
N ALA A 68 8.28 -9.42 -5.35
CA ALA A 68 7.92 -10.79 -5.70
C ALA A 68 7.08 -11.52 -4.64
N PRO A 69 7.48 -11.59 -3.35
CA PRO A 69 6.68 -12.27 -2.33
C PRO A 69 5.31 -11.60 -2.14
N LEU A 70 5.24 -10.27 -2.15
CA LEU A 70 3.99 -9.53 -2.01
C LEU A 70 3.02 -9.81 -3.18
N MET A 71 3.55 -9.84 -4.41
CA MET A 71 2.76 -10.18 -5.60
C MET A 71 2.23 -11.61 -5.55
N LEU A 72 3.06 -12.57 -5.12
CA LEU A 72 2.64 -13.97 -4.97
C LEU A 72 1.52 -14.13 -3.94
N ILE A 73 1.64 -13.46 -2.79
CA ILE A 73 0.62 -13.49 -1.74
C ILE A 73 -0.67 -12.83 -2.23
N GLY A 74 -0.58 -11.63 -2.80
CA GLY A 74 -1.76 -10.92 -3.32
C GLY A 74 -2.50 -11.74 -4.38
N THR A 75 -1.76 -12.41 -5.27
CA THR A 75 -2.36 -13.30 -6.28
C THR A 75 -3.00 -14.53 -5.66
N GLY A 76 -2.32 -15.19 -4.71
CA GLY A 76 -2.87 -16.34 -3.99
C GLY A 76 -4.15 -16.01 -3.21
N LEU A 77 -4.17 -14.86 -2.54
CA LEU A 77 -5.34 -14.34 -1.84
C LEU A 77 -6.50 -14.02 -2.79
N ALA A 78 -6.22 -13.40 -3.94
CA ALA A 78 -7.25 -13.11 -4.93
C ALA A 78 -7.96 -14.38 -5.40
N VAL A 79 -7.23 -15.49 -5.57
CA VAL A 79 -7.80 -16.81 -5.88
C VAL A 79 -8.61 -17.35 -4.69
N GLY A 80 -8.07 -17.28 -3.47
CA GLY A 80 -8.76 -17.76 -2.25
C GLY A 80 -10.09 -17.03 -1.99
N PHE A 81 -10.09 -15.70 -2.08
CA PHE A 81 -11.30 -14.89 -1.93
C PHE A 81 -12.33 -15.16 -3.02
N ARG A 82 -11.89 -15.45 -4.26
CA ARG A 82 -12.81 -15.85 -5.33
C ARG A 82 -13.48 -17.21 -5.05
N ALA A 83 -12.82 -18.09 -4.30
CA ALA A 83 -13.39 -19.34 -3.81
C ALA A 83 -14.19 -19.18 -2.49
N SER A 84 -14.43 -17.95 -2.02
CA SER A 84 -15.06 -17.64 -0.72
C SER A 84 -14.29 -18.19 0.49
N ILE A 85 -12.99 -18.49 0.33
CA ILE A 85 -12.11 -18.90 1.42
C ILE A 85 -11.46 -17.63 1.97
N TRP A 86 -11.88 -17.21 3.16
CA TRP A 86 -11.29 -16.07 3.86
C TRP A 86 -10.07 -16.50 4.68
N ASN A 87 -8.92 -15.90 4.40
CA ASN A 87 -7.71 -16.01 5.22
C ASN A 87 -7.44 -14.66 5.90
N ILE A 88 -7.25 -14.65 7.23
CA ILE A 88 -7.07 -13.44 8.05
C ILE A 88 -5.57 -13.06 8.19
N GLY A 89 -4.64 -13.95 7.83
CA GLY A 89 -3.23 -13.87 8.25
C GLY A 89 -2.20 -13.48 7.19
N ALA A 90 -2.59 -13.05 6.00
CA ALA A 90 -1.66 -13.02 4.86
C ALA A 90 -0.73 -11.80 4.75
N GLU A 91 -1.06 -10.66 5.36
CA GLU A 91 -0.29 -9.41 5.18
C GLU A 91 0.38 -8.88 6.47
N GLY A 92 0.03 -9.42 7.65
CA GLY A 92 0.63 -9.03 8.94
C GLY A 92 1.67 -10.00 9.51
N GLN A 93 2.06 -11.03 8.75
CA GLN A 93 2.94 -12.12 9.21
C GLN A 93 4.29 -12.19 8.48
N LEU A 94 4.61 -11.18 7.65
CA LEU A 94 5.86 -11.05 6.90
C LEU A 94 6.62 -9.80 7.29
#